data_AF-A0AAV9ZD05-F1
#
_entry.id   AF-A0AAV9ZD05-F1
#
_cell.length_a   1.000
_cell.length_b   1.000
_cell.length_c   1.000
_cell.angle_alpha   90.00
_cell.angle_beta   90.00
_cell.angle_gamma   90.00
#
_symmetry.space_group_name_H-M   'P 1'
#
loop_
_entity.id
_entity.type
_entity.pdbx_description
1 polymer ?
#
loop_
_entity_poly.entity_id
_entity_poly.type
_entity_poly.pdbx_seq_one_letter_code
_entity_poly.pdbx_strand_id
1 'polypeptide(L)'
;MLDSMEADRAFLAEQDAKILNLEAQIAALQSSISELRAAKQPVQQRLDSYQYPVLTLPNEIIGEIFLRFLPPYPEPPPLTGILSPTSLTQICREWRNIALSTPALWRAIHVDQAAVTTYEWLRAEYTVSLLLLWLQRSSPYPLSICVVDFDPSTPLLSILLHHQARWEHLEATCNNARVLGNPALDVPMPLLRTCSFHFTTELSVAPKRSIFQDAPLLRTVSLDECGTLSVALPWSQLTALKLRCLFSEECMSIFQHASCLVHCTIDLWDGSEALQRDDHHARGDVVLPRLETLIILSSSDTDPEFLSRLIMPALLHFELPEVFLTWPEDDPIPYLKDLLAKYGCELQELEISYASAPESLYRSAFPSIASIVLP
;
A
#
# COMPACT_ATOMS: atom_id res chain seq x y z
N MET A 1 -61.85 67.99 19.35
CA MET A 1 -62.08 66.92 20.35
C MET A 1 -62.98 65.83 19.77
N LEU A 2 -64.08 66.17 19.10
CA LEU A 2 -64.92 65.22 18.35
C LEU A 2 -64.19 64.54 17.17
N ASP A 3 -63.45 65.28 16.34
CA ASP A 3 -62.69 64.69 15.20
C ASP A 3 -61.58 63.70 15.62
N SER A 4 -61.03 63.86 16.83
CA SER A 4 -59.99 62.96 17.37
C SER A 4 -60.57 61.63 17.82
N MET A 5 -61.79 61.63 18.35
CA MET A 5 -62.47 60.41 18.81
C MET A 5 -63.05 59.58 17.66
N GLU A 6 -63.40 60.21 16.54
CA GLU A 6 -63.82 59.51 15.32
C GLU A 6 -62.62 58.86 14.61
N ALA A 7 -61.47 59.54 14.57
CA ALA A 7 -60.22 58.97 14.03
C ALA A 7 -59.75 57.75 14.85
N ASP A 8 -59.82 57.82 16.18
CA ASP A 8 -59.46 56.68 17.06
C ASP A 8 -60.43 55.50 16.90
N ARG A 9 -61.73 55.76 16.69
CA ARG A 9 -62.72 54.70 16.40
C ARG A 9 -62.49 54.02 15.05
N ALA A 10 -62.16 54.79 14.02
CA ALA A 10 -61.85 54.24 12.70
C ALA A 10 -60.57 53.38 12.74
N PHE A 11 -59.55 53.81 13.46
CA PHE A 11 -58.32 53.06 13.66
C PHE A 11 -58.56 51.74 14.42
N LEU A 12 -59.36 51.76 15.49
CA LEU A 12 -59.71 50.55 16.25
C LEU A 12 -60.49 49.55 15.38
N ALA A 13 -61.46 50.02 14.60
CA ALA A 13 -62.22 49.16 13.68
C ALA A 13 -61.33 48.53 12.59
N GLU A 14 -60.33 49.25 12.08
CA GLU A 14 -59.35 48.71 11.14
C GLU A 14 -58.46 47.63 11.78
N GLN A 15 -58.01 47.83 13.03
CA GLN A 15 -57.25 46.82 13.76
C GLN A 15 -58.09 45.58 14.08
N ASP A 16 -59.35 45.73 14.48
CA ASP A 16 -60.26 44.61 14.74
C ASP A 16 -60.51 43.79 13.47
N ALA A 17 -60.72 44.45 12.33
CA ALA A 17 -60.83 43.77 11.03
C ALA A 17 -59.55 43.02 10.65
N LYS A 18 -58.38 43.59 10.99
CA LYS A 18 -57.08 42.95 10.77
C LYS A 18 -56.87 41.73 11.67
N ILE A 19 -57.27 41.81 12.94
CA ILE A 19 -57.23 40.68 13.88
C ILE A 19 -58.14 39.56 13.38
N LEU A 20 -59.38 39.86 13.01
CA LEU A 20 -60.33 38.87 12.44
C LEU A 20 -59.76 38.17 11.20
N ASN A 21 -59.12 38.92 10.30
CA ASN A 21 -58.48 38.34 9.12
C ASN A 21 -57.30 37.43 9.51
N LEU A 22 -56.46 37.85 10.46
CA LEU A 22 -55.35 37.03 10.96
C LEU A 22 -55.84 35.76 11.67
N GLU A 23 -56.91 35.83 12.46
CA GLU A 23 -57.53 34.67 13.10
C GLU A 23 -58.09 33.69 12.08
N ALA A 24 -58.76 34.18 11.03
CA ALA A 24 -59.24 33.35 9.93
C ALA A 24 -58.07 32.65 9.19
N GLN A 25 -56.97 33.35 8.95
CA GLN A 25 -55.77 32.78 8.35
C GLN A 25 -55.11 31.73 9.25
N ILE A 26 -55.04 31.97 10.57
CA ILE A 26 -54.54 31.01 11.54
C ILE A 26 -55.39 29.73 11.51
N ALA A 27 -56.72 29.86 11.53
CA ALA A 27 -57.63 28.73 11.46
C ALA A 27 -57.45 27.92 10.16
N ALA A 28 -57.33 28.61 9.02
CA ALA A 28 -57.09 27.96 7.73
C ALA A 28 -55.75 27.21 7.69
N LEU A 29 -54.68 27.81 8.23
CA LEU A 29 -53.36 27.17 8.32
C LEU A 29 -53.38 25.99 9.29
N GLN A 30 -54.10 26.07 10.41
CA GLN A 30 -54.26 24.96 11.34
C GLN A 30 -54.99 23.77 10.69
N SER A 31 -56.01 24.03 9.87
CA SER A 31 -56.68 22.99 9.07
C SER A 31 -55.73 22.35 8.06
N SER A 32 -54.97 23.16 7.32
CA SER A 32 -53.96 22.64 6.40
C SER A 32 -52.89 21.78 7.11
N ILE A 33 -52.45 22.20 8.29
CA ILE A 33 -51.47 21.43 9.09
C ILE A 33 -52.07 20.09 9.55
N SER A 34 -53.33 20.06 9.97
CA SER A 34 -53.98 18.83 10.43
C SER A 34 -54.17 17.84 9.27
N GLU A 35 -54.60 18.32 8.10
CA GLU A 35 -54.73 17.53 6.87
C GLU A 35 -53.38 16.94 6.43
N LEU A 36 -52.33 17.76 6.38
CA LEU A 36 -50.99 17.30 6.02
C LEU A 36 -50.44 16.28 7.03
N ARG A 37 -50.73 16.43 8.33
CA ARG A 37 -50.37 15.45 9.36
C ARG A 37 -51.12 14.12 9.18
N ALA A 38 -52.43 14.18 8.90
CA ALA A 38 -53.24 13.00 8.63
C ALA A 38 -52.78 12.27 7.37
N ALA A 39 -52.40 13.01 6.31
CA ALA A 39 -51.85 12.43 5.09
C ALA A 39 -50.42 11.86 5.28
N LYS A 40 -49.61 12.47 6.15
CA LYS A 40 -48.27 11.97 6.51
C LYS A 40 -48.35 10.65 7.28
N GLN A 41 -49.32 10.49 8.17
CA GLN A 41 -49.42 9.35 9.08
C GLN A 41 -49.39 7.97 8.40
N PRO A 42 -50.18 7.67 7.35
CA PRO A 42 -50.13 6.38 6.67
C PRO A 42 -48.81 6.14 5.91
N VAL A 43 -48.19 7.20 5.38
CA VAL A 43 -46.88 7.09 4.72
C VAL A 43 -45.80 6.74 5.76
N GLN A 44 -45.83 7.38 6.92
CA GLN A 44 -44.93 7.06 8.03
C GLN A 44 -45.12 5.62 8.51
N GLN A 45 -46.36 5.17 8.72
CA GLN A 45 -46.64 3.79 9.11
C GLN A 45 -46.14 2.76 8.10
N ARG A 46 -46.25 3.03 6.80
CA ARG A 46 -45.67 2.17 5.75
C ARG A 46 -44.16 2.14 5.82
N LEU A 47 -43.50 3.28 6.03
CA LEU A 47 -42.04 3.34 6.19
C LEU A 47 -41.57 2.59 7.44
N ASP A 48 -42.29 2.72 8.56
CA ASP A 48 -41.98 2.04 9.82
C ASP A 48 -42.19 0.51 9.71
N SER A 49 -43.03 0.05 8.78
CA SER A 49 -43.22 -1.38 8.50
C SER A 49 -42.04 -2.01 7.74
N TYR A 50 -41.21 -1.21 7.07
CA TYR A 50 -39.99 -1.71 6.44
C TYR A 50 -38.90 -1.88 7.50
N GLN A 51 -38.57 -3.13 7.80
CA GLN A 51 -37.30 -3.43 8.45
C GLN A 51 -36.20 -3.31 7.40
N TYR A 52 -35.42 -2.24 7.48
CA TYR A 52 -34.21 -2.13 6.67
C TYR A 52 -33.24 -3.23 7.12
N PRO A 53 -32.87 -4.20 6.26
CA PRO A 53 -32.08 -5.36 6.69
C PRO A 53 -30.77 -4.97 7.38
N VAL A 54 -30.13 -3.90 6.91
CA VAL A 54 -28.89 -3.39 7.50
C VAL A 54 -29.05 -2.78 8.90
N LEU A 55 -30.27 -2.52 9.35
CA LEU A 55 -30.59 -2.10 10.72
C LEU A 55 -31.03 -3.29 11.60
N THR A 56 -31.12 -4.49 11.04
CA THR A 56 -31.48 -5.73 11.76
C THR A 56 -30.32 -6.67 11.95
N LEU A 57 -29.21 -6.45 11.23
CA LEU A 57 -27.99 -7.24 11.37
C LEU A 57 -27.25 -6.85 12.66
N PRO A 58 -26.58 -7.80 13.33
CA PRO A 58 -25.64 -7.49 14.39
C PRO A 58 -24.54 -6.54 13.90
N ASN A 59 -24.04 -5.68 14.80
CA ASN A 59 -23.01 -4.68 14.48
C ASN A 59 -21.74 -5.33 13.92
N GLU A 60 -21.41 -6.54 14.36
CA GLU A 60 -20.26 -7.31 13.91
C GLU A 60 -20.37 -7.67 12.43
N ILE A 61 -21.57 -8.07 11.98
CA ILE A 61 -21.82 -8.42 10.58
C ILE A 61 -21.77 -7.19 9.69
N ILE A 62 -22.29 -6.06 10.18
CA ILE A 62 -22.20 -4.77 9.46
C ILE A 62 -20.73 -4.32 9.37
N GLY A 63 -19.96 -4.48 10.44
CA GLY A 63 -18.52 -4.22 10.46
C GLY A 63 -17.75 -5.07 9.43
N GLU A 64 -18.07 -6.35 9.30
CA GLU A 64 -17.50 -7.22 8.26
C GLU A 64 -17.90 -6.78 6.85
N ILE A 65 -19.16 -6.39 6.64
CA ILE A 65 -19.60 -5.81 5.36
C ILE A 65 -18.80 -4.55 5.03
N PHE A 66 -18.57 -3.69 6.03
CA PHE A 66 -17.76 -2.48 5.87
C PHE A 66 -16.31 -2.80 5.50
N LEU A 67 -15.71 -3.83 6.10
CA LEU A 67 -14.35 -4.27 5.77
C LEU A 67 -14.27 -4.78 4.33
N ARG A 68 -15.31 -5.46 3.82
CA ARG A 68 -15.39 -5.91 2.42
C ARG A 68 -15.70 -4.80 1.42
N PHE A 69 -16.19 -3.65 1.90
CA PHE A 69 -16.39 -2.46 1.08
C PHE A 69 -15.09 -1.69 0.82
N LEU A 70 -14.10 -1.80 1.71
CA LEU A 70 -12.79 -1.17 1.54
C LEU A 70 -11.88 -2.03 0.64
N PRO A 71 -10.78 -1.47 0.09
CA PRO A 71 -9.74 -2.26 -0.54
C PRO A 71 -9.23 -3.34 0.44
N PRO A 72 -8.87 -4.53 -0.06
CA PRO A 72 -8.33 -5.59 0.78
C PRO A 72 -7.06 -5.14 1.50
N TYR A 73 -7.04 -5.26 2.83
CA TYR A 73 -5.82 -5.02 3.61
C TYR A 73 -4.67 -5.90 3.08
N PRO A 74 -3.44 -5.37 2.89
CA PRO A 74 -2.91 -4.11 3.44
C PRO A 74 -3.12 -2.85 2.58
N GLU A 75 -3.83 -2.92 1.45
CA GLU A 75 -4.04 -1.76 0.57
C GLU A 75 -4.79 -0.63 1.30
N PRO A 76 -4.26 0.61 1.29
CA PRO A 76 -4.90 1.71 1.99
C PRO A 76 -6.11 2.24 1.22
N PRO A 77 -7.28 2.41 1.87
CA PRO A 77 -8.41 3.10 1.27
C PRO A 77 -8.08 4.60 1.07
N PRO A 78 -8.79 5.27 0.14
CA PRO A 78 -8.70 6.72 0.05
C PRO A 78 -9.13 7.38 1.37
N LEU A 79 -8.50 8.50 1.72
CA LEU A 79 -8.80 9.23 2.95
C LEU A 79 -10.27 9.71 3.01
N THR A 80 -10.86 10.04 1.85
CA THR A 80 -12.26 10.43 1.71
C THR A 80 -12.86 9.87 0.42
N GLY A 81 -14.20 9.84 0.32
CA GLY A 81 -14.90 9.41 -0.89
C GLY A 81 -15.26 7.92 -0.93
N ILE A 82 -15.50 7.40 -2.13
CA ILE A 82 -15.92 6.01 -2.37
C ILE A 82 -14.80 5.07 -1.92
N LEU A 83 -15.15 3.92 -1.33
CA LEU A 83 -14.23 2.97 -0.70
C LEU A 83 -13.44 3.53 0.49
N SER A 84 -13.85 4.66 1.07
CA SER A 84 -13.25 5.20 2.30
C SER A 84 -14.07 4.85 3.54
N PRO A 85 -13.43 4.53 4.69
CA PRO A 85 -14.15 4.37 5.96
C PRO A 85 -14.89 5.66 6.37
N THR A 86 -14.41 6.83 5.93
CA THR A 86 -15.08 8.10 6.21
C THR A 86 -16.46 8.19 5.54
N SER A 87 -16.66 7.60 4.36
CA SER A 87 -17.97 7.60 3.68
C SER A 87 -19.03 6.83 4.46
N LEU A 88 -18.64 5.72 5.09
CA LEU A 88 -19.50 4.92 5.96
C LEU A 88 -20.00 5.73 7.16
N THR A 89 -19.18 6.66 7.64
CA THR A 89 -19.57 7.56 8.74
C THR A 89 -20.58 8.64 8.32
N GLN A 90 -20.89 8.80 7.04
CA GLN A 90 -21.79 9.87 6.55
C GLN A 90 -23.18 9.36 6.13
N ILE A 91 -23.42 8.05 6.14
CA ILE A 91 -24.67 7.45 5.66
C ILE A 91 -25.81 7.65 6.67
N CYS A 92 -25.65 7.14 7.89
CA CYS A 92 -26.62 7.33 8.97
C CYS A 92 -25.95 7.28 10.34
N ARG A 93 -26.70 7.60 11.41
CA ARG A 93 -26.17 7.58 12.79
C ARG A 93 -25.68 6.20 13.22
N GLU A 94 -26.43 5.14 12.87
CA GLU A 94 -26.09 3.74 13.19
C GLU A 94 -24.74 3.36 12.56
N TRP A 95 -24.60 3.56 11.25
CA TRP A 95 -23.38 3.24 10.50
C TRP A 95 -22.19 4.05 10.98
N ARG A 96 -22.40 5.33 11.32
CA ARG A 96 -21.37 6.14 11.95
C ARG A 96 -20.89 5.50 13.25
N ASN A 97 -21.78 5.07 14.13
CA ASN A 97 -21.39 4.43 15.38
C ASN A 97 -20.62 3.13 15.15
N ILE A 98 -21.08 2.28 14.22
CA ILE A 98 -20.42 1.01 13.88
C ILE A 98 -19.04 1.27 13.27
N ALA A 99 -18.94 2.16 12.28
CA ALA A 99 -17.67 2.47 11.64
C ALA A 99 -16.66 3.08 12.62
N LEU A 100 -17.10 3.97 13.52
CA LEU A 100 -16.24 4.55 14.55
C LEU A 100 -15.81 3.56 15.64
N SER A 101 -16.62 2.53 15.90
CA SER A 101 -16.32 1.46 16.87
C SER A 101 -15.62 0.25 16.26
N THR A 102 -15.28 0.30 14.97
CA THR A 102 -14.56 -0.79 14.25
C THR A 102 -13.15 -0.32 13.86
N PRO A 103 -12.13 -0.46 14.72
CA PRO A 103 -10.78 0.04 14.47
C PRO A 103 -10.11 -0.51 13.20
N ALA A 104 -10.45 -1.75 12.82
CA ALA A 104 -9.90 -2.41 11.63
C ALA A 104 -10.18 -1.64 10.33
N LEU A 105 -11.23 -0.81 10.26
CA LEU A 105 -11.52 0.04 9.10
C LEU A 105 -10.52 1.17 8.89
N TRP A 106 -9.76 1.53 9.93
CA TRP A 106 -8.90 2.72 9.96
C TRP A 106 -7.40 2.36 9.94
N ARG A 107 -7.07 1.07 9.85
CA ARG A 107 -5.70 0.55 10.07
C ARG A 107 -4.78 0.62 8.85
N ALA A 108 -5.26 1.02 7.69
CA ALA A 108 -4.44 1.23 6.49
C ALA A 108 -4.54 2.71 6.11
N ILE A 109 -3.42 3.40 5.88
CA ILE A 109 -3.37 4.85 5.69
C ILE A 109 -2.55 5.18 4.46
N HIS A 110 -3.10 6.00 3.55
CA HIS A 110 -2.37 6.59 2.43
C HIS A 110 -2.12 8.07 2.69
N VAL A 111 -0.87 8.50 2.56
CA VAL A 111 -0.44 9.89 2.76
C VAL A 111 0.32 10.38 1.53
N ASP A 112 -0.20 11.41 0.88
CA ASP A 112 0.49 12.11 -0.20
C ASP A 112 1.08 13.41 0.33
N GLN A 113 2.41 13.45 0.47
CA GLN A 113 3.10 14.59 1.06
C GLN A 113 3.17 15.79 0.10
N ALA A 114 3.38 15.58 -1.21
CA ALA A 114 3.41 16.67 -2.19
C ALA A 114 2.06 17.37 -2.31
N ALA A 115 0.94 16.64 -2.21
CA ALA A 115 -0.40 17.24 -2.17
C ALA A 115 -0.63 18.10 -0.92
N VAL A 116 0.11 17.86 0.17
CA VAL A 116 0.04 18.65 1.41
C VAL A 116 0.90 19.90 1.33
N THR A 117 2.07 19.84 0.66
CA THR A 117 3.01 20.97 0.56
C THR A 117 2.71 21.94 -0.58
N THR A 118 2.06 21.48 -1.65
CA THR A 118 1.87 22.26 -2.89
C THR A 118 0.57 23.07 -2.91
N TYR A 119 -0.43 22.69 -2.11
CA TYR A 119 -1.74 23.35 -2.06
C TYR A 119 -1.94 24.12 -0.75
N GLU A 120 -2.89 25.06 -0.78
CA GLU A 120 -3.28 25.97 0.31
C GLU A 120 -3.14 25.37 1.72
N TRP A 121 -2.56 26.15 2.66
CA TRP A 121 -2.37 25.80 4.07
C TRP A 121 -3.59 25.15 4.75
N LEU A 122 -4.80 25.54 4.36
CA LEU A 122 -6.07 24.96 4.84
C LEU A 122 -6.16 23.45 4.59
N ARG A 123 -5.65 22.99 3.45
CA ARG A 123 -5.66 21.58 3.04
C ARG A 123 -4.65 20.76 3.85
N ALA A 124 -3.54 21.37 4.24
CA ALA A 124 -2.54 20.73 5.10
C ALA A 124 -3.08 20.50 6.52
N GLU A 125 -3.69 21.51 7.14
CA GLU A 125 -4.26 21.41 8.49
C GLU A 125 -5.41 20.38 8.56
N TYR A 126 -6.27 20.36 7.53
CA TYR A 126 -7.32 19.36 7.39
C TYR A 126 -6.74 17.94 7.27
N THR A 127 -5.69 17.75 6.45
CA THR A 127 -5.06 16.44 6.25
C THR A 127 -4.40 15.93 7.52
N VAL A 128 -3.69 16.79 8.25
CA VAL A 128 -3.10 16.46 9.56
C VAL A 128 -4.18 16.05 10.56
N SER A 129 -5.28 16.81 10.64
CA SER A 129 -6.40 16.50 11.52
C SER A 129 -7.04 15.14 11.19
N LEU A 130 -7.21 14.85 9.91
CA LEU A 130 -7.76 13.59 9.45
C LEU A 130 -6.81 12.42 9.74
N LEU A 131 -5.50 12.61 9.54
CA LEU A 131 -4.49 11.61 9.86
C LEU A 131 -4.50 11.24 11.35
N LEU A 132 -4.48 12.25 12.23
CA LEU A 132 -4.54 12.03 13.69
C LEU A 132 -5.79 11.24 14.08
N LEU A 133 -6.92 11.53 13.43
CA LEU A 133 -8.18 10.85 13.66
C LEU A 133 -8.13 9.37 13.22
N TRP A 134 -7.49 9.06 12.09
CA TRP A 134 -7.30 7.67 11.64
C TRP A 134 -6.36 6.91 12.57
N LEU A 135 -5.27 7.53 13.03
CA LEU A 135 -4.32 6.94 13.97
C LEU A 135 -4.97 6.65 15.33
N GLN A 136 -5.84 7.55 15.80
CA GLN A 136 -6.63 7.36 17.01
C GLN A 136 -7.62 6.20 16.87
N ARG A 137 -8.37 6.16 15.77
CA ARG A 137 -9.42 5.16 15.54
C ARG A 137 -8.89 3.77 15.24
N SER A 138 -7.71 3.67 14.64
CA SER A 138 -7.07 2.39 14.35
C SER A 138 -6.49 1.70 15.59
N SER A 139 -6.29 2.41 16.69
CA SER A 139 -5.73 1.82 17.91
C SER A 139 -6.63 0.69 18.46
N PRO A 140 -6.09 -0.46 18.90
CA PRO A 140 -4.66 -0.81 19.02
C PRO A 140 -4.09 -1.58 17.81
N TYR A 141 -4.76 -1.62 16.66
CA TYR A 141 -4.40 -2.50 15.54
C TYR A 141 -3.05 -2.09 14.89
N PRO A 142 -2.34 -3.06 14.29
CA PRO A 142 -1.18 -2.79 13.46
C PRO A 142 -1.57 -2.00 12.20
N LEU A 143 -0.65 -1.17 11.71
CA LEU A 143 -0.85 -0.21 10.65
C LEU A 143 -0.24 -0.68 9.32
N SER A 144 -0.98 -0.51 8.24
CA SER A 144 -0.42 -0.45 6.88
C SER A 144 -0.29 1.02 6.48
N ILE A 145 0.87 1.44 6.01
CA ILE A 145 1.15 2.84 5.69
C ILE A 145 1.75 2.92 4.29
N CYS A 146 1.10 3.69 3.43
CA CYS A 146 1.63 4.09 2.14
C CYS A 146 1.91 5.60 2.17
N VAL A 147 3.13 6.01 1.84
CA VAL A 147 3.53 7.42 1.81
C VAL A 147 4.14 7.78 0.47
N VAL A 148 3.59 8.79 -0.20
CA VAL A 148 4.18 9.40 -1.39
C VAL A 148 5.01 10.61 -0.98
N ASP A 149 6.19 10.74 -1.56
CA ASP A 149 7.20 11.77 -1.24
C ASP A 149 7.63 11.76 0.23
N PHE A 150 7.87 10.57 0.76
CA PHE A 150 8.29 10.33 2.14
C PHE A 150 9.56 11.10 2.49
N ASP A 151 9.42 12.11 3.34
CA ASP A 151 10.51 12.87 3.97
C ASP A 151 10.29 12.96 5.50
N PRO A 152 11.10 12.25 6.31
CA PRO A 152 10.99 12.24 7.77
C PRO A 152 11.11 13.61 8.43
N SER A 153 11.65 14.61 7.71
CA SER A 153 11.76 15.98 8.23
C SER A 153 10.42 16.72 8.28
N THR A 154 9.37 16.19 7.64
CA THR A 154 8.07 16.87 7.60
C THR A 154 7.23 16.64 8.85
N PRO A 155 6.40 17.63 9.26
CA PRO A 155 5.51 17.49 10.41
C PRO A 155 4.55 16.31 10.28
N LEU A 156 4.03 16.06 9.08
CA LEU A 156 3.08 14.98 8.81
C LEU A 156 3.70 13.62 9.08
N LEU A 157 4.93 13.43 8.62
CA LEU A 157 5.63 12.16 8.76
C LEU A 157 6.16 11.97 10.17
N SER A 158 6.51 13.06 10.86
CA SER A 158 6.80 13.01 12.30
C SER A 158 5.65 12.37 13.08
N ILE A 159 4.38 12.69 12.76
CA ILE A 159 3.21 12.09 13.42
C ILE A 159 3.16 10.58 13.19
N LEU A 160 3.36 10.12 11.95
CA LEU A 160 3.40 8.69 11.64
C LEU A 160 4.54 7.97 12.36
N LEU A 161 5.71 8.63 12.42
CA LEU A 161 6.91 8.10 13.07
C LEU A 161 6.71 7.86 14.57
N HIS A 162 5.86 8.64 15.25
CA HIS A 162 5.48 8.39 16.66
C HIS A 162 4.71 7.08 16.86
N HIS A 163 4.18 6.49 15.79
CA HIS A 163 3.42 5.23 15.82
C HIS A 163 4.18 4.05 15.17
N GLN A 164 5.50 4.16 14.95
CA GLN A 164 6.35 3.12 14.34
C GLN A 164 6.20 1.74 14.96
N ALA A 165 6.00 1.66 16.28
CA ALA A 165 5.84 0.38 16.97
C ALA A 165 4.64 -0.46 16.48
N ARG A 166 3.67 0.19 15.82
CA ARG A 166 2.47 -0.42 15.26
C ARG A 166 2.58 -0.75 13.78
N TRP A 167 3.65 -0.35 13.08
CA TRP A 167 3.75 -0.56 11.63
C TRP A 167 3.88 -2.05 11.31
N GLU A 168 3.02 -2.54 10.42
CA GLU A 168 3.01 -3.92 9.92
C GLU A 168 3.40 -3.97 8.43
N HIS A 169 2.93 -3.00 7.65
CA HIS A 169 3.28 -2.85 6.24
C HIS A 169 3.67 -1.39 5.99
N LEU A 170 4.81 -1.19 5.32
CA LEU A 170 5.27 0.13 4.91
C LEU A 170 5.55 0.12 3.42
N GLU A 171 4.98 1.07 2.70
CA GLU A 171 5.30 1.40 1.32
C GLU A 171 5.59 2.89 1.24
N ALA A 172 6.73 3.26 0.67
CA ALA A 172 7.17 4.64 0.60
C ALA A 172 7.78 4.95 -0.77
N THR A 173 7.28 6.01 -1.41
CA THR A 173 7.97 6.66 -2.52
C THR A 173 8.80 7.80 -1.95
N CYS A 174 10.08 7.85 -2.31
CA CYS A 174 11.05 8.78 -1.76
C CYS A 174 11.80 9.47 -2.89
N ASN A 175 12.30 10.69 -2.63
CA ASN A 175 13.16 11.36 -3.61
C ASN A 175 14.43 10.56 -3.89
N ASN A 176 15.15 10.17 -2.84
CA ASN A 176 16.38 9.37 -2.97
C ASN A 176 16.64 8.50 -1.74
N ALA A 177 17.58 7.57 -1.89
CA ALA A 177 17.93 6.59 -0.86
C ALA A 177 18.59 7.17 0.41
N ARG A 178 18.92 8.47 0.49
CA ARG A 178 19.47 9.07 1.74
C ARG A 178 18.46 9.03 2.88
N VAL A 179 17.18 8.94 2.56
CA VAL A 179 16.11 8.86 3.55
C VAL A 179 16.24 7.65 4.46
N LEU A 180 16.80 6.55 3.94
CA LEU A 180 17.12 5.34 4.68
C LEU A 180 18.23 5.58 5.73
N GLY A 181 18.90 6.73 5.72
CA GLY A 181 19.86 7.13 6.74
C GLY A 181 19.31 7.94 7.88
N ASN A 182 18.03 8.30 7.82
CA ASN A 182 17.47 9.24 8.77
C ASN A 182 17.37 8.59 10.16
N PRO A 183 17.92 9.20 11.22
CA PRO A 183 17.87 8.63 12.57
C PRO A 183 16.45 8.48 13.12
N ALA A 184 15.46 9.15 12.54
CA ALA A 184 14.07 8.97 12.92
C ALA A 184 13.53 7.56 12.59
N LEU A 185 14.22 6.80 11.73
CA LEU A 185 13.94 5.40 11.39
C LEU A 185 14.70 4.40 12.28
N ASP A 186 15.57 4.87 13.20
CA ASP A 186 16.34 4.00 14.11
C ASP A 186 15.47 3.46 15.27
N VAL A 187 14.14 3.58 15.19
CA VAL A 187 13.21 3.14 16.24
C VAL A 187 12.75 1.70 15.96
N PRO A 188 12.65 0.83 16.99
CA PRO A 188 12.19 -0.55 16.81
C PRO A 188 10.81 -0.65 16.15
N MET A 189 10.71 -1.53 15.15
CA MET A 189 9.49 -1.81 14.39
C MET A 189 9.09 -3.29 14.59
N PRO A 190 8.59 -3.66 15.79
CA PRO A 190 8.42 -5.05 16.20
C PRO A 190 7.36 -5.83 15.40
N LEU A 191 6.44 -5.12 14.74
CA LEU A 191 5.33 -5.72 13.98
C LEU A 191 5.55 -5.71 12.46
N LEU A 192 6.64 -5.09 11.97
CA LEU A 192 6.86 -4.88 10.55
C LEU A 192 7.07 -6.21 9.84
N ARG A 193 6.25 -6.50 8.84
CA ARG A 193 6.27 -7.71 8.01
C ARG A 193 6.72 -7.43 6.58
N THR A 194 6.28 -6.30 6.03
CA THR A 194 6.63 -5.91 4.66
C THR A 194 7.12 -4.46 4.62
N CYS A 195 8.12 -4.22 3.80
CA CYS A 195 8.69 -2.91 3.60
C CYS A 195 9.05 -2.70 2.12
N SER A 196 8.54 -1.63 1.51
CA SER A 196 8.87 -1.23 0.15
C SER A 196 9.32 0.23 0.10
N PHE A 197 10.46 0.47 -0.55
CA PHE A 197 10.93 1.81 -0.87
C PHE A 197 11.17 1.95 -2.38
N HIS A 198 10.53 2.95 -2.97
CA HIS A 198 10.67 3.33 -4.37
C HIS A 198 11.34 4.70 -4.43
N PHE A 199 12.44 4.85 -5.18
CA PHE A 199 13.12 6.14 -5.33
C PHE A 199 12.78 6.77 -6.69
N THR A 200 12.63 8.10 -6.70
CA THR A 200 12.28 8.86 -7.92
C THR A 200 13.48 9.53 -8.59
N THR A 201 14.63 9.57 -7.92
CA THR A 201 15.88 10.10 -8.48
C THR A 201 16.99 9.08 -8.40
N GLU A 202 17.61 8.82 -9.56
CA GLU A 202 18.76 7.95 -9.69
C GLU A 202 19.99 8.55 -8.98
N LEU A 203 20.92 7.69 -8.55
CA LEU A 203 22.31 8.05 -8.16
C LEU A 203 22.55 8.69 -6.78
N SER A 204 21.86 8.27 -5.71
CA SER A 204 22.31 8.58 -4.35
C SER A 204 22.80 7.34 -3.60
N VAL A 205 24.05 7.40 -3.12
CA VAL A 205 24.59 6.40 -2.18
C VAL A 205 23.79 6.46 -0.89
N ALA A 206 23.11 5.36 -0.54
CA ALA A 206 22.46 5.21 0.76
C ALA A 206 23.55 5.19 1.85
N PRO A 207 23.34 5.85 3.00
CA PRO A 207 24.28 5.80 4.11
C PRO A 207 24.29 4.42 4.78
N LYS A 208 25.47 3.94 5.20
CA LYS A 208 25.65 2.66 5.92
C LYS A 208 24.95 2.69 7.27
N ARG A 209 23.71 2.20 7.32
CA ARG A 209 22.89 2.13 8.53
C ARG A 209 21.98 0.90 8.51
N SER A 210 21.69 0.39 9.70
CA SER A 210 20.65 -0.61 9.87
C SER A 210 19.35 0.06 10.27
N ILE A 211 18.44 0.18 9.31
CA ILE A 211 17.09 0.71 9.55
C ILE A 211 16.07 -0.39 9.91
N PHE A 212 16.48 -1.65 9.87
CA PHE A 212 15.58 -2.79 10.09
C PHE A 212 16.16 -3.94 10.92
N GLN A 213 17.31 -3.76 11.59
CA GLN A 213 17.79 -4.78 12.54
C GLN A 213 16.78 -5.05 13.65
N ASP A 214 16.04 -4.03 14.07
CA ASP A 214 15.00 -4.12 15.10
C ASP A 214 13.59 -4.39 14.51
N ALA A 215 13.51 -5.25 13.48
CA ALA A 215 12.28 -5.71 12.84
C ALA A 215 12.22 -7.25 12.74
N PRO A 216 11.95 -7.97 13.85
CA PRO A 216 12.07 -9.45 13.92
C PRO A 216 11.00 -10.21 13.12
N LEU A 217 9.92 -9.54 12.69
CA LEU A 217 8.86 -10.15 11.90
C LEU A 217 8.96 -9.82 10.40
N LEU A 218 9.98 -9.08 9.97
CA LEU A 218 10.16 -8.66 8.58
C LEU A 218 10.41 -9.89 7.69
N ARG A 219 9.57 -10.05 6.66
CA ARG A 219 9.61 -11.18 5.72
C ARG A 219 9.77 -10.74 4.27
N THR A 220 9.21 -9.58 3.92
CA THR A 220 9.22 -9.08 2.54
C THR A 220 9.87 -7.71 2.47
N VAL A 221 10.89 -7.58 1.62
CA VAL A 221 11.54 -6.29 1.35
C VAL A 221 11.59 -6.03 -0.14
N SER A 222 11.23 -4.81 -0.54
CA SER A 222 11.37 -4.31 -1.91
C SER A 222 12.13 -2.99 -1.89
N LEU A 223 13.28 -2.91 -2.57
CA LEU A 223 14.06 -1.68 -2.70
C LEU A 223 14.39 -1.48 -4.18
N ASP A 224 13.86 -0.41 -4.78
CA ASP A 224 14.26 0.00 -6.12
C ASP A 224 15.53 0.88 -6.05
N GLU A 225 16.28 1.01 -7.16
CA GLU A 225 17.38 1.99 -7.34
C GLU A 225 18.36 2.13 -6.16
N CYS A 226 18.74 1.01 -5.54
CA CYS A 226 19.59 1.01 -4.37
C CYS A 226 21.01 0.60 -4.77
N GLY A 227 21.95 1.55 -4.89
CA GLY A 227 23.38 1.20 -4.89
C GLY A 227 23.73 0.57 -3.54
N THR A 228 23.86 -0.76 -3.48
CA THR A 228 23.15 -1.58 -2.47
C THR A 228 23.98 -2.02 -1.27
N LEU A 229 25.15 -1.44 -1.01
CA LEU A 229 26.07 -1.94 0.04
C LEU A 229 26.01 -1.21 1.39
N SER A 230 24.84 -0.77 1.83
CA SER A 230 24.79 0.01 3.07
C SER A 230 23.57 -0.23 3.97
N VAL A 231 22.53 -0.91 3.48
CA VAL A 231 21.35 -1.24 4.28
C VAL A 231 21.57 -2.57 4.99
N ALA A 232 21.79 -2.54 6.30
CA ALA A 232 21.87 -3.75 7.09
C ALA A 232 20.44 -4.26 7.38
N LEU A 233 19.99 -5.21 6.55
CA LEU A 233 18.71 -5.93 6.71
C LEU A 233 18.90 -7.24 7.49
N PRO A 234 17.84 -7.75 8.14
CA PRO A 234 17.85 -9.07 8.76
C PRO A 234 17.69 -10.16 7.68
N TRP A 235 18.70 -10.33 6.82
CA TRP A 235 18.65 -11.19 5.62
C TRP A 235 18.17 -12.62 5.91
N SER A 236 18.61 -13.20 7.02
CA SER A 236 18.35 -14.61 7.38
C SER A 236 16.88 -14.95 7.63
N GLN A 237 16.02 -13.97 7.88
CA GLN A 237 14.58 -14.16 8.11
C GLN A 237 13.71 -13.77 6.90
N LEU A 238 14.28 -13.14 5.87
CA LEU A 238 13.53 -12.72 4.69
C LEU A 238 13.11 -13.93 3.85
N THR A 239 11.86 -13.91 3.38
CA THR A 239 11.27 -14.94 2.52
C THR A 239 10.97 -14.42 1.13
N ALA A 240 10.77 -13.10 0.99
CA ALA A 240 10.57 -12.46 -0.30
C ALA A 240 11.46 -11.21 -0.41
N LEU A 241 12.18 -11.09 -1.51
CA LEU A 241 13.12 -9.99 -1.73
C LEU A 241 12.99 -9.48 -3.16
N LYS A 242 12.80 -8.17 -3.31
CA LYS A 242 12.88 -7.48 -4.59
C LYS A 242 13.94 -6.38 -4.50
N LEU A 243 14.96 -6.44 -5.33
CA LEU A 243 16.05 -5.48 -5.32
C LEU A 243 16.38 -5.05 -6.74
N ARG A 244 16.54 -3.75 -6.96
CA ARG A 244 16.98 -3.23 -8.27
C ARG A 244 18.32 -2.52 -8.21
N CYS A 245 19.01 -2.52 -9.36
CA CYS A 245 20.32 -1.92 -9.56
C CYS A 245 21.42 -2.52 -8.66
N LEU A 246 21.42 -3.85 -8.54
CA LEU A 246 22.42 -4.61 -7.79
C LEU A 246 23.64 -4.90 -8.66
N PHE A 247 24.84 -4.87 -8.08
CA PHE A 247 25.97 -5.56 -8.70
C PHE A 247 25.91 -7.06 -8.38
N SER A 248 26.39 -7.90 -9.30
CA SER A 248 26.50 -9.36 -9.11
C SER A 248 27.12 -9.76 -7.76
N GLU A 249 28.26 -9.18 -7.38
CA GLU A 249 28.92 -9.49 -6.10
C GLU A 249 28.12 -9.04 -4.86
N GLU A 250 27.40 -7.93 -4.95
CA GLU A 250 26.54 -7.45 -3.86
C GLU A 250 25.37 -8.42 -3.65
N CYS A 251 24.78 -8.89 -4.75
CA CYS A 251 23.74 -9.91 -4.76
C CYS A 251 24.24 -11.22 -4.12
N MET A 252 25.45 -11.66 -4.48
CA MET A 252 26.05 -12.88 -3.92
C MET A 252 26.30 -12.78 -2.42
N SER A 253 26.78 -11.62 -1.94
CA SER A 253 26.93 -11.36 -0.51
C SER A 253 25.59 -11.42 0.23
N ILE A 254 24.51 -10.90 -0.37
CA ILE A 254 23.16 -10.97 0.20
C ILE A 254 22.67 -12.42 0.27
N PHE A 255 22.81 -13.18 -0.81
CA PHE A 255 22.36 -14.58 -0.88
C PHE A 255 23.08 -15.50 0.11
N GLN A 256 24.34 -15.22 0.45
CA GLN A 256 25.05 -15.95 1.52
C GLN A 256 24.36 -15.85 2.88
N HIS A 257 23.63 -14.77 3.14
CA HIS A 257 22.95 -14.52 4.41
C HIS A 257 21.44 -14.80 4.35
N ALA A 258 20.84 -14.83 3.15
CA ALA A 258 19.40 -14.95 2.92
C ALA A 258 18.91 -16.41 2.75
N SER A 259 19.23 -17.29 3.69
CA SER A 259 18.93 -18.74 3.60
C SER A 259 17.43 -19.12 3.64
N CYS A 260 16.54 -18.22 4.08
CA CYS A 260 15.10 -18.45 4.13
C CYS A 260 14.34 -17.95 2.89
N LEU A 261 15.05 -17.46 1.88
CA LEU A 261 14.44 -16.84 0.71
C LEU A 261 13.64 -17.87 -0.11
N VAL A 262 12.41 -17.49 -0.46
CA VAL A 262 11.46 -18.29 -1.25
C VAL A 262 11.20 -17.63 -2.60
N HIS A 263 11.01 -16.30 -2.60
CA HIS A 263 10.83 -15.51 -3.82
C HIS A 263 11.88 -14.41 -3.90
N CYS A 264 12.55 -14.31 -5.05
CA CYS A 264 13.56 -13.30 -5.30
C CYS A 264 13.35 -12.67 -6.67
N THR A 265 13.31 -11.34 -6.71
CA THR A 265 13.33 -10.56 -7.94
C THR A 265 14.52 -9.61 -7.89
N ILE A 266 15.42 -9.71 -8.85
CA ILE A 266 16.62 -8.89 -8.93
C ILE A 266 16.74 -8.21 -10.30
N ASP A 267 17.41 -7.07 -10.30
CA ASP A 267 17.83 -6.35 -11.51
C ASP A 267 19.31 -6.00 -11.33
N LEU A 268 20.15 -6.50 -12.25
CA LEU A 268 21.60 -6.46 -12.14
C LEU A 268 22.18 -5.33 -13.03
N TRP A 269 23.16 -4.59 -12.51
CA TRP A 269 23.69 -3.38 -13.17
C TRP A 269 25.22 -3.35 -13.22
N ASP A 270 25.78 -3.21 -14.44
CA ASP A 270 27.21 -3.02 -14.67
C ASP A 270 27.54 -1.53 -14.53
N GLY A 271 27.99 -1.16 -13.34
CA GLY A 271 28.45 0.19 -13.04
C GLY A 271 29.85 0.49 -13.56
N SER A 272 30.15 0.15 -14.83
CA SER A 272 31.48 0.22 -15.46
C SER A 272 32.17 1.61 -15.46
N GLU A 273 31.57 2.64 -14.85
CA GLU A 273 32.18 3.96 -14.63
C GLU A 273 32.38 4.34 -13.14
N ALA A 274 31.91 3.52 -12.18
CA ALA A 274 31.89 3.90 -10.76
C ALA A 274 32.79 3.00 -9.88
N LEU A 275 34.04 3.46 -9.75
CA LEU A 275 35.00 3.17 -8.67
C LEU A 275 35.73 1.82 -8.77
N GLN A 276 37.07 1.92 -8.81
CA GLN A 276 37.98 0.86 -8.41
C GLN A 276 37.51 0.29 -7.05
N ARG A 277 37.01 -0.94 -7.03
CA ARG A 277 36.59 -1.62 -5.81
C ARG A 277 37.46 -2.84 -5.59
N ASP A 278 37.86 -3.00 -4.33
CA ASP A 278 38.79 -4.02 -3.88
C ASP A 278 38.31 -5.44 -4.22
N ASP A 279 39.21 -6.23 -4.79
CA ASP A 279 39.08 -7.64 -5.15
C ASP A 279 38.82 -8.54 -3.93
N HIS A 280 37.62 -8.47 -3.35
CA HIS A 280 37.14 -9.45 -2.37
C HIS A 280 36.08 -10.34 -3.01
N HIS A 281 36.54 -11.14 -3.97
CA HIS A 281 35.76 -12.18 -4.64
C HIS A 281 35.18 -13.15 -3.60
N ALA A 282 33.85 -13.21 -3.51
CA ALA A 282 33.16 -14.28 -2.81
C ALA A 282 33.27 -15.58 -3.63
N ARG A 283 34.43 -16.24 -3.52
CA ARG A 283 34.74 -17.50 -4.22
C ARG A 283 34.07 -18.68 -3.52
N GLY A 284 32.77 -18.87 -3.77
CA GLY A 284 32.05 -20.03 -3.28
C GLY A 284 30.66 -20.13 -3.90
N ASP A 285 30.21 -21.37 -4.08
CA ASP A 285 28.83 -21.65 -4.45
C ASP A 285 27.90 -21.24 -3.30
N VAL A 286 26.80 -20.57 -3.64
CA VAL A 286 25.77 -20.13 -2.70
C VAL A 286 24.53 -20.99 -2.86
N VAL A 287 24.15 -21.66 -1.76
CA VAL A 287 22.99 -22.53 -1.73
C VAL A 287 21.79 -21.76 -1.20
N LEU A 288 20.72 -21.70 -1.99
CA LEU A 288 19.43 -21.12 -1.65
C LEU A 288 18.39 -22.25 -1.54
N PRO A 289 18.34 -22.95 -0.40
CA PRO A 289 17.67 -24.25 -0.29
C PRO A 289 16.14 -24.17 -0.37
N ARG A 290 15.56 -22.99 -0.21
CA ARG A 290 14.12 -22.75 -0.18
C ARG A 290 13.62 -21.88 -1.33
N LEU A 291 14.51 -21.46 -2.23
CA LEU A 291 14.14 -20.54 -3.28
C LEU A 291 13.30 -21.27 -4.32
N GLU A 292 12.04 -20.88 -4.43
CA GLU A 292 11.05 -21.43 -5.35
C GLU A 292 10.91 -20.55 -6.60
N THR A 293 11.15 -19.24 -6.47
CA THR A 293 11.01 -18.26 -7.56
C THR A 293 12.24 -17.37 -7.63
N LEU A 294 12.91 -17.36 -8.79
CA LEU A 294 13.94 -16.37 -9.11
C LEU A 294 13.55 -15.64 -10.40
N ILE A 295 13.51 -14.31 -10.34
CA ILE A 295 13.23 -13.43 -11.47
C ILE A 295 14.39 -12.46 -11.63
N ILE A 296 15.00 -12.42 -12.81
CA ILE A 296 16.03 -11.46 -13.20
C ILE A 296 15.41 -10.55 -14.27
N LEU A 297 15.17 -9.28 -13.95
CA LEU A 297 14.35 -8.38 -14.78
C LEU A 297 15.10 -7.82 -16.02
N SER A 298 16.35 -7.45 -15.83
CA SER A 298 17.20 -6.82 -16.84
C SER A 298 18.65 -6.97 -16.38
N SER A 299 19.59 -6.93 -17.31
CA SER A 299 20.99 -6.80 -16.94
C SER A 299 21.82 -6.01 -17.94
N SER A 300 22.57 -5.06 -17.44
CA SER A 300 23.81 -4.61 -18.09
C SER A 300 25.05 -5.32 -17.54
N ASP A 301 24.96 -5.95 -16.35
CA ASP A 301 26.00 -6.80 -15.73
C ASP A 301 25.87 -8.24 -16.20
N THR A 302 26.66 -8.59 -17.20
CA THR A 302 26.74 -9.97 -17.66
C THR A 302 27.91 -10.68 -16.99
N ASP A 303 28.05 -10.62 -15.66
CA ASP A 303 28.89 -11.58 -14.93
C ASP A 303 28.39 -12.98 -15.27
N PRO A 304 29.11 -13.71 -16.13
CA PRO A 304 28.55 -14.89 -16.72
C PRO A 304 28.73 -16.10 -15.80
N GLU A 305 29.54 -15.96 -14.74
CA GLU A 305 29.69 -16.95 -13.68
C GLU A 305 28.62 -16.80 -12.58
N PHE A 306 27.83 -15.72 -12.58
CA PHE A 306 26.82 -15.43 -11.55
C PHE A 306 25.87 -16.61 -11.32
N LEU A 307 25.20 -17.09 -12.39
CA LEU A 307 24.27 -18.22 -12.31
C LEU A 307 24.97 -19.54 -11.96
N SER A 308 26.21 -19.70 -12.43
CA SER A 308 27.01 -20.90 -12.18
C SER A 308 27.33 -21.05 -10.69
N ARG A 309 27.42 -19.95 -9.93
CA ARG A 309 27.71 -19.95 -8.48
C ARG A 309 26.48 -20.23 -7.63
N LEU A 310 25.28 -20.30 -8.19
CA LEU A 310 24.05 -20.55 -7.43
C LEU A 310 23.73 -22.05 -7.37
N ILE A 311 23.09 -22.47 -6.27
CA ILE A 311 22.50 -23.80 -6.13
C ILE A 311 21.10 -23.62 -5.54
N MET A 312 20.07 -23.90 -6.34
CA MET A 312 18.67 -23.60 -6.01
C MET A 312 17.81 -24.87 -6.13
N PRO A 313 17.91 -25.82 -5.18
CA PRO A 313 17.32 -27.15 -5.34
C PRO A 313 15.78 -27.15 -5.30
N ALA A 314 15.15 -26.10 -4.75
CA ALA A 314 13.71 -25.97 -4.65
C ALA A 314 13.09 -25.11 -5.77
N LEU A 315 13.86 -24.72 -6.79
CA LEU A 315 13.42 -23.78 -7.81
C LEU A 315 12.28 -24.34 -8.66
N LEU A 316 11.17 -23.61 -8.71
CA LEU A 316 9.95 -23.95 -9.46
C LEU A 316 9.71 -23.00 -10.62
N HIS A 317 10.00 -21.70 -10.44
CA HIS A 317 9.83 -20.66 -11.44
C HIS A 317 11.15 -19.90 -11.64
N PHE A 318 11.60 -19.81 -12.88
CA PHE A 318 12.83 -19.12 -13.25
C PHE A 318 12.59 -18.19 -14.44
N GLU A 319 12.73 -16.89 -14.22
CA GLU A 319 12.64 -15.85 -15.25
C GLU A 319 13.99 -15.15 -15.38
N LEU A 320 14.51 -15.04 -16.61
CA LEU A 320 15.77 -14.35 -16.87
C LEU A 320 15.88 -13.86 -18.32
N PRO A 321 16.73 -12.85 -18.61
CA PRO A 321 17.09 -12.49 -19.98
C PRO A 321 18.01 -13.54 -20.61
N GLU A 322 17.85 -13.82 -21.91
CA GLU A 322 18.66 -14.83 -22.63
C GLU A 322 20.18 -14.57 -22.55
N VAL A 323 20.60 -13.32 -22.36
CA VAL A 323 22.02 -12.92 -22.28
C VAL A 323 22.80 -13.66 -21.18
N PHE A 324 22.14 -14.12 -20.12
CA PHE A 324 22.78 -14.92 -19.06
C PHE A 324 23.06 -16.36 -19.49
N LEU A 325 22.47 -16.81 -20.60
CA LEU A 325 22.57 -18.17 -21.09
C LEU A 325 23.55 -18.31 -22.26
N THR A 326 23.85 -17.22 -22.97
CA THR A 326 24.69 -17.20 -24.18
C THR A 326 26.20 -17.10 -23.90
N TRP A 327 26.67 -17.44 -22.69
CA TRP A 327 28.08 -17.53 -22.37
C TRP A 327 28.35 -18.83 -21.59
N PRO A 328 29.42 -19.59 -21.92
CA PRO A 328 30.49 -19.30 -22.88
C PRO A 328 30.18 -19.63 -24.35
N GLU A 329 29.03 -20.24 -24.65
CA GLU A 329 28.60 -20.64 -26.00
C GLU A 329 27.43 -19.76 -26.46
N ASP A 330 27.35 -19.46 -27.77
CA ASP A 330 26.25 -18.66 -28.35
C ASP A 330 24.88 -19.38 -28.23
N ASP A 331 24.86 -20.70 -28.00
CA ASP A 331 23.64 -21.48 -27.79
C ASP A 331 23.28 -21.52 -26.29
N PRO A 332 22.11 -20.98 -25.89
CA PRO A 332 21.69 -20.93 -24.49
C PRO A 332 21.29 -22.29 -23.90
N ILE A 333 20.99 -23.28 -24.75
CA ILE A 333 20.39 -24.56 -24.31
C ILE A 333 21.37 -25.45 -23.54
N PRO A 334 22.60 -25.71 -24.02
CA PRO A 334 23.56 -26.56 -23.31
C PRO A 334 23.86 -26.02 -21.91
N TYR A 335 24.12 -24.71 -21.80
CA TYR A 335 24.44 -24.09 -20.53
C TYR A 335 23.27 -24.12 -19.56
N LEU A 336 22.04 -23.81 -20.01
CA LEU A 336 20.85 -23.93 -19.16
C LEU A 336 20.65 -25.37 -18.67
N LYS A 337 20.90 -26.37 -19.52
CA LYS A 337 20.78 -27.77 -19.14
C LYS A 337 21.78 -28.16 -18.04
N ASP A 338 23.02 -27.67 -18.14
CA ASP A 338 24.05 -27.90 -17.13
C ASP A 338 23.72 -27.18 -15.81
N LEU A 339 23.17 -25.95 -15.88
CA LEU A 339 22.69 -25.23 -14.70
C LEU A 339 21.55 -25.97 -13.99
N LEU A 340 20.51 -26.39 -14.71
CA LEU A 340 19.39 -27.12 -14.12
C LEU A 340 19.84 -28.47 -13.52
N ALA A 341 20.78 -29.17 -14.18
CA ALA A 341 21.39 -30.37 -13.65
C ALA A 341 22.20 -30.09 -12.37
N LYS A 342 22.94 -28.96 -12.30
CA LYS A 342 23.66 -28.51 -11.10
C LYS A 342 22.71 -28.17 -9.97
N TYR A 343 21.61 -27.47 -10.26
CA TYR A 343 20.64 -27.05 -9.24
C TYR A 343 19.90 -28.26 -8.66
N GLY A 344 19.67 -29.30 -9.47
CA GLY A 344 18.96 -30.50 -9.03
C GLY A 344 17.48 -30.24 -8.74
N CYS A 345 16.90 -29.23 -9.40
CA CYS A 345 15.53 -28.78 -9.19
C CYS A 345 14.56 -29.37 -10.22
N GLU A 346 13.27 -29.43 -9.86
CA GLU A 346 12.17 -29.81 -10.76
C GLU A 346 11.45 -28.55 -11.25
N LEU A 347 12.08 -27.84 -12.20
CA LEU A 347 11.57 -26.57 -12.70
C LEU A 347 10.20 -26.76 -13.41
N GLN A 348 9.21 -25.95 -13.02
CA GLN A 348 7.84 -25.99 -13.55
C GLN A 348 7.60 -24.90 -14.59
N GLU A 349 8.17 -23.73 -14.37
CA GLU A 349 7.97 -22.54 -15.21
C GLU A 349 9.32 -21.92 -15.56
N LEU A 350 9.54 -21.66 -16.85
CA LEU A 350 10.71 -21.01 -17.39
C LEU A 350 10.28 -19.86 -18.29
N GLU A 351 10.72 -18.65 -17.98
CA GLU A 351 10.50 -17.47 -18.80
C GLU A 351 11.85 -16.89 -19.25
N ILE A 352 12.03 -16.73 -20.57
CA ILE A 352 13.27 -16.20 -21.12
C ILE A 352 12.95 -14.95 -21.94
N SER A 353 13.29 -13.79 -21.39
CA SER A 353 13.11 -12.52 -22.07
C SER A 353 14.19 -12.32 -23.14
N TYR A 354 13.82 -11.62 -24.23
CA TYR A 354 14.73 -11.31 -25.34
C TYR A 354 15.32 -12.54 -26.06
N ALA A 355 14.57 -13.65 -26.06
CA ALA A 355 15.02 -14.89 -26.69
C ALA A 355 15.20 -14.75 -28.21
N SER A 356 16.35 -15.20 -28.70
CA SER A 356 16.72 -15.26 -30.12
C SER A 356 16.22 -16.53 -30.78
N ALA A 357 16.09 -17.63 -30.02
CA ALA A 357 15.57 -18.91 -30.49
C ALA A 357 14.05 -19.06 -30.29
N PRO A 358 13.35 -19.81 -31.15
CA PRO A 358 11.91 -20.01 -31.02
C PRO A 358 11.56 -20.95 -29.85
N GLU A 359 10.36 -20.76 -29.29
CA GLU A 359 9.83 -21.54 -28.16
C GLU A 359 9.82 -23.06 -28.41
N SER A 360 9.64 -23.47 -29.67
CA SER A 360 9.68 -24.88 -30.08
C SER A 360 11.02 -25.56 -29.78
N LEU A 361 12.13 -24.82 -29.88
CA LEU A 361 13.46 -25.33 -29.60
C LEU A 361 13.61 -25.61 -28.09
N TYR A 362 13.24 -24.64 -27.25
CA TYR A 362 13.24 -24.79 -25.79
C TYR A 362 12.32 -25.91 -25.32
N ARG A 363 11.09 -26.01 -25.85
CA ARG A 363 10.17 -27.12 -25.53
C ARG A 363 10.73 -28.49 -25.93
N SER A 364 11.46 -28.56 -27.03
CA SER A 364 12.10 -29.81 -27.46
C SER A 364 13.27 -30.21 -26.54
N ALA A 365 14.03 -29.22 -26.05
CA ALA A 365 15.17 -29.43 -25.16
C ALA A 365 14.77 -29.73 -23.71
N PHE A 366 13.65 -29.16 -23.23
CA PHE A 366 13.18 -29.24 -21.85
C PHE A 366 11.72 -29.74 -21.75
N PRO A 367 11.44 -31.00 -22.15
CA PRO A 367 10.08 -31.53 -22.20
C PRO A 367 9.41 -31.72 -20.82
N SER A 368 10.19 -31.66 -19.73
CA SER A 368 9.70 -31.79 -18.36
C SER A 368 9.14 -30.48 -17.78
N ILE A 369 9.45 -29.33 -18.37
CA ILE A 369 8.98 -28.02 -17.90
C ILE A 369 7.55 -27.82 -18.40
N ALA A 370 6.63 -27.56 -17.47
CA ALA A 370 5.20 -27.44 -17.78
C ALA A 370 4.89 -26.18 -18.60
N SER A 371 5.49 -25.04 -18.24
CA SER A 371 5.30 -23.75 -18.91
C SER A 371 6.64 -23.17 -19.35
N ILE A 372 6.74 -22.85 -20.65
CA ILE A 372 7.87 -22.10 -21.21
C ILE A 372 7.27 -20.89 -21.92
N VAL A 373 7.69 -19.69 -21.54
CA VAL A 373 7.21 -18.42 -22.09
C VAL A 373 8.40 -17.64 -22.64
N LEU A 374 8.28 -17.17 -23.88
CA LEU A 374 9.27 -16.29 -24.53
C LEU A 374 8.54 -15.01 -24.94
N PRO A 375 8.53 -13.97 -24.08
CA PRO A 375 7.77 -12.74 -24.31
C PRO A 375 8.34 -11.84 -25.42
#